data_AF-A0A6D2IDU5-F1
#
_entry.id   AF-A0A6D2IDU5-F1
#
_cell.length_a   1.000
_cell.length_b   1.000
_cell.length_c   1.000
_cell.angle_alpha   90.00
_cell.angle_beta   90.00
_cell.angle_gamma   90.00
#
_symmetry.space_group_name_H-M   'P 1'
#
loop_
_entity.id
_entity.type
_entity.pdbx_description
1 polymer ?
#
loop_
_entity_poly.entity_id
_entity_poly.type
_entity_poly.pdbx_seq_one_letter_code
_entity_poly.pdbx_strand_id
1 'polypeptide(L)'
;MWRKAIIGYWPHRLYSAQGASQVYFGGYAGGLDGAVSPQMGAGNFPRSVGFRGGASCFMKQLKYFVDGQGLVDVASNDFEEYVSSPKCYDVWFRKFELGSGEMLTFGGPGGECGI
;
A
#
# COMPACT_ATOMS: atom_id res chain seq x y z
N MET A 1 -5.01 15.31 23.47
CA MET A 1 -4.18 14.09 23.37
C MET A 1 -4.75 13.23 22.25
N TRP A 2 -4.01 12.95 21.18
CA TRP A 2 -4.51 12.11 20.09
C TRP A 2 -4.32 10.63 20.44
N ARG A 3 -5.38 9.82 20.30
CA ARG A 3 -5.25 8.36 20.40
C ARG A 3 -4.63 7.83 19.12
N LYS A 4 -3.51 7.12 19.25
CA LYS A 4 -2.96 6.31 18.15
C LYS A 4 -3.78 5.04 18.04
N ALA A 5 -4.22 4.70 16.84
CA ALA A 5 -4.93 3.46 16.55
C ALA A 5 -4.14 2.68 15.49
N ILE A 6 -3.96 1.38 15.71
CA ILE A 6 -3.44 0.48 14.69
C ILE A 6 -4.59 0.14 13.76
N ILE A 7 -4.41 0.37 12.47
CA ILE A 7 -5.37 0.00 11.43
C ILE A 7 -4.70 -1.09 10.59
N GLY A 8 -5.37 -2.21 10.44
CA GLY A 8 -4.84 -3.35 9.70
C GLY A 8 -5.88 -4.45 9.57
N TYR A 9 -5.50 -5.51 8.86
CA TYR A 9 -6.32 -6.69 8.67
C TYR A 9 -5.81 -7.83 9.54
N TRP A 10 -6.70 -8.42 10.35
CA TRP A 10 -6.42 -9.67 11.06
C TRP A 10 -7.38 -10.74 10.54
N PRO A 11 -6.88 -11.78 9.85
CA PRO A 11 -7.76 -12.84 9.36
C PRO A 11 -8.40 -13.57 10.54
N HIS A 12 -9.73 -13.70 10.50
CA HIS A 12 -10.48 -14.45 11.52
C HIS A 12 -10.11 -15.94 11.55
N ARG A 13 -9.60 -16.49 10.44
CA ARG A 13 -9.13 -17.86 10.32
C ARG A 13 -7.91 -17.93 9.40
N LEU A 14 -6.84 -18.53 9.90
CA LEU A 14 -5.67 -18.90 9.09
C LEU A 14 -5.87 -20.36 8.66
N TYR A 15 -5.84 -20.62 7.34
CA TYR A 15 -6.05 -21.97 6.79
C TYR A 15 -4.77 -22.82 6.70
N SER A 16 -3.69 -22.39 7.37
CA SER A 16 -2.39 -23.07 7.33
C SER A 16 -1.85 -23.25 8.75
N ALA A 17 -1.51 -24.49 9.10
CA ALA A 17 -0.82 -24.80 10.35
C ALA A 17 0.65 -24.32 10.34
N GLN A 18 1.22 -24.04 9.16
CA GLN A 18 2.59 -23.53 9.02
C GLN A 18 2.67 -22.00 8.96
N GLY A 19 1.54 -21.31 9.08
CA GLY A 19 1.48 -19.85 8.89
C GLY A 19 1.49 -19.43 7.43
N ALA A 20 1.67 -18.12 7.20
CA ALA A 20 1.78 -17.53 5.86
C ALA A 20 3.25 -17.39 5.45
N SER A 21 3.58 -17.76 4.21
CA SER A 21 4.92 -17.55 3.64
C SER A 21 5.08 -16.17 3.00
N GLN A 22 3.98 -15.54 2.60
CA GLN A 22 3.94 -14.21 1.99
C GLN A 22 2.69 -13.47 2.47
N VAL A 23 2.80 -12.15 2.58
CA VAL A 23 1.69 -11.27 2.94
C VAL A 23 1.57 -10.21 1.85
N TYR A 24 0.38 -10.07 1.30
CA TYR A 24 0.07 -9.01 0.33
C TYR A 24 -0.73 -7.92 1.00
N PHE A 25 -0.33 -6.69 0.77
CA PHE A 25 -1.04 -5.52 1.27
C PHE A 25 -1.17 -4.48 0.16
N GLY A 26 -2.40 -4.03 -0.08
CA GLY A 26 -2.70 -3.12 -1.18
C GLY A 26 -4.19 -2.95 -1.37
N GLY A 27 -4.58 -2.64 -2.60
CA GLY A 27 -5.97 -2.48 -3.00
C GLY A 27 -6.17 -2.78 -4.47
N TYR A 28 -7.42 -2.82 -4.89
CA TYR A 28 -7.80 -2.92 -6.29
C TYR A 28 -8.59 -1.66 -6.69
N ALA A 29 -8.45 -1.26 -7.94
CA ALA A 29 -9.35 -0.30 -8.57
C ALA A 29 -10.04 -1.02 -9.73
N GLY A 30 -11.36 -0.96 -9.76
CA GLY A 30 -12.17 -1.66 -10.75
C GLY A 30 -13.57 -1.08 -10.83
N GLY A 31 -14.24 -1.35 -11.95
CA GLY A 31 -15.61 -0.94 -12.22
C GLY A 31 -16.34 -2.03 -13.00
N LEU A 32 -17.56 -1.73 -13.45
CA LEU A 32 -18.29 -2.60 -14.37
C LEU A 32 -17.51 -2.77 -15.67
N ASP A 33 -17.76 -3.87 -16.39
CA ASP A 33 -17.14 -4.11 -17.69
C ASP A 33 -17.40 -2.92 -18.64
N GLY A 34 -16.33 -2.40 -19.24
CA GLY A 34 -16.37 -1.22 -20.11
C GLY A 34 -16.40 0.14 -19.39
N ALA A 35 -16.46 0.15 -18.05
CA ALA A 35 -16.34 1.38 -17.29
C ALA A 35 -14.90 1.91 -17.29
N VAL A 36 -14.76 3.23 -17.23
CA VAL A 36 -13.48 3.91 -17.05
C VAL A 36 -12.97 3.60 -15.63
N SER A 37 -11.74 3.09 -15.52
CA SER A 37 -11.16 2.76 -14.21
C SER A 37 -11.06 4.03 -13.35
N PRO A 38 -11.44 3.98 -12.06
CA PRO A 38 -11.46 5.17 -11.23
C PRO A 38 -10.05 5.63 -10.87
N GLN A 39 -9.92 6.91 -10.53
CA GLN A 39 -8.70 7.43 -9.90
C GLN A 39 -8.47 6.72 -8.56
N MET A 40 -7.21 6.42 -8.24
CA MET A 40 -6.83 5.87 -6.94
C MET A 40 -6.26 6.99 -6.05
N GLY A 41 -6.89 7.19 -4.89
CA GLY A 41 -6.48 8.22 -3.95
C GLY A 41 -6.70 9.63 -4.51
N ALA A 42 -5.63 10.40 -4.65
CA ALA A 42 -5.66 11.77 -5.19
C ALA A 42 -5.45 11.84 -6.72
N GLY A 43 -5.42 10.70 -7.42
CA GLY A 43 -5.27 10.68 -8.88
C GLY A 43 -3.85 10.87 -9.40
N ASN A 44 -2.86 11.16 -8.54
CA ASN A 44 -1.47 11.33 -8.98
C ASN A 44 -0.63 10.07 -8.78
N PHE A 45 0.38 9.89 -9.64
CA PHE A 45 1.40 8.89 -9.41
C PHE A 45 2.30 9.26 -8.21
N PRO A 46 2.46 8.37 -7.21
CA PRO A 46 3.28 8.62 -6.03
C PRO A 46 4.73 9.00 -6.37
N ARG A 47 5.34 8.37 -7.39
CA ARG A 47 6.72 8.71 -7.80
C ARG A 47 6.85 10.09 -8.44
N SER A 48 5.81 10.58 -9.13
CA SER A 48 5.82 11.92 -9.74
C SER A 48 5.67 13.04 -8.72
N VAL A 49 4.91 12.83 -7.64
CA VAL A 49 4.64 13.86 -6.63
C VAL A 49 5.58 13.82 -5.43
N GLY A 50 6.34 12.73 -5.24
CA GLY A 50 7.34 12.64 -4.19
C GLY A 50 6.72 12.69 -2.78
N PHE A 51 7.18 13.63 -1.96
CA PHE A 51 6.71 13.86 -0.58
C PHE A 51 5.73 15.04 -0.47
N ARG A 52 5.24 15.58 -1.60
CA ARG A 52 4.25 16.66 -1.57
C ARG A 52 3.01 16.19 -0.83
N GLY A 53 2.83 16.69 0.39
CA GLY A 53 1.76 16.28 1.31
C GLY A 53 0.38 16.45 0.64
N GLY A 54 -0.45 15.41 0.73
CA GLY A 54 -1.79 15.40 0.14
C GLY A 54 -1.85 15.10 -1.36
N ALA A 55 -0.71 15.00 -2.05
CA ALA A 55 -0.69 14.72 -3.49
C ALA A 55 -0.78 13.21 -3.82
N SER A 56 -0.56 12.33 -2.85
CA SER A 56 -0.72 10.87 -2.99
C SER A 56 -1.26 10.26 -1.70
N CYS A 57 -1.98 9.14 -1.83
CA CYS A 57 -2.46 8.38 -0.68
C CYS A 57 -1.35 7.50 -0.13
N PHE A 58 -1.39 7.27 1.19
CA PHE A 58 -0.35 6.51 1.86
C PHE A 58 -0.83 5.76 3.08
N MET A 59 -0.07 4.74 3.44
CA MET A 59 -0.04 4.13 4.76
C MET A 59 1.37 4.23 5.31
N LYS A 60 1.49 4.60 6.59
CA LYS A 60 2.77 4.86 7.26
C LYS A 60 2.96 3.89 8.41
N GLN A 61 4.23 3.67 8.76
CA GLN A 61 4.64 2.81 9.86
C GLN A 61 4.14 1.37 9.66
N LEU A 62 4.35 0.85 8.45
CA LEU A 62 3.90 -0.50 8.08
C LEU A 62 4.61 -1.55 8.90
N LYS A 63 3.82 -2.47 9.42
CA LYS A 63 4.26 -3.61 10.22
C LYS A 63 3.48 -4.85 9.82
N TYR A 64 4.09 -6.00 9.95
CA TYR A 64 3.42 -7.29 9.84
C TYR A 64 3.61 -8.10 11.12
N PHE A 65 2.76 -9.09 11.33
CA PHE A 65 2.82 -9.93 12.53
C PHE A 65 3.59 -11.22 12.25
N VAL A 66 4.53 -11.54 13.12
CA VAL A 66 5.31 -12.78 13.11
C VAL A 66 5.03 -13.53 14.40
N ASP A 67 4.71 -14.82 14.28
CA ASP A 67 4.46 -15.66 15.45
C ASP A 67 5.69 -15.71 16.37
N GLY A 68 5.47 -15.61 17.69
CA GLY A 68 6.53 -15.52 18.69
C GLY A 68 7.28 -14.18 18.76
N GLN A 69 7.21 -13.31 17.75
CA GLN A 69 7.88 -11.98 17.75
C GLN A 69 6.91 -10.80 17.86
N GLY A 70 5.64 -10.98 17.46
CA GLY A 70 4.65 -9.91 17.44
C GLY A 70 4.74 -9.04 16.18
N LEU A 71 4.47 -7.74 16.33
CA LEU A 71 4.54 -6.79 15.21
C LEU A 71 5.98 -6.37 14.91
N VAL A 72 6.44 -6.65 13.70
CA VAL A 72 7.78 -6.31 13.21
C VAL A 72 7.68 -5.28 12.07
N ASP A 73 8.70 -4.44 11.95
CA ASP A 73 8.82 -3.51 10.82
C ASP A 73 9.16 -4.26 9.53
N VAL A 74 8.64 -3.76 8.40
CA VAL A 74 9.02 -4.29 7.08
C VAL A 74 10.47 -3.90 6.79
N ALA A 75 11.34 -4.87 6.52
CA ALA A 75 12.71 -4.57 6.13
C ALA A 75 12.76 -4.08 4.68
N SER A 76 13.68 -3.17 4.36
CA SER A 76 13.73 -2.55 3.04
C SER A 76 14.12 -3.50 1.89
N ASN A 77 14.46 -4.74 2.18
CA ASN A 77 14.78 -5.81 1.23
C ASN A 77 13.76 -6.97 1.28
N ASP A 78 12.68 -6.84 2.04
CA ASP A 78 11.70 -7.89 2.34
C ASP A 78 10.31 -7.56 1.73
N PHE A 79 10.30 -6.84 0.61
CA PHE A 79 9.07 -6.49 -0.10
C PHE A 79 9.27 -6.49 -1.61
N GLU A 80 8.16 -6.69 -2.32
CA GLU A 80 8.06 -6.53 -3.76
C GLU A 80 6.86 -5.64 -4.07
N GLU A 81 7.02 -4.74 -5.04
CA GLU A 81 5.93 -3.89 -5.53
C GLU A 81 5.23 -4.57 -6.71
N TYR A 82 3.91 -4.66 -6.65
CA TYR A 82 3.11 -5.23 -7.72
C TYR A 82 2.05 -4.24 -8.21
N VAL A 83 2.00 -4.02 -9.53
CA VAL A 83 1.02 -3.17 -10.19
C VAL A 83 0.57 -3.83 -11.49
N SER A 84 -0.72 -4.18 -11.59
CA SER A 84 -1.28 -4.84 -12.77
C SER A 84 -1.41 -3.93 -13.99
N SER A 85 -1.49 -2.61 -13.79
CA SER A 85 -1.63 -1.61 -14.84
C SER A 85 -0.73 -0.40 -14.55
N PRO A 86 0.60 -0.53 -14.76
CA PRO A 86 1.60 0.47 -14.36
C PRO A 86 1.48 1.80 -15.12
N LYS A 87 0.76 1.81 -16.25
CA LYS A 87 0.42 3.06 -16.94
C LYS A 87 -0.61 3.88 -16.18
N CYS A 88 -1.46 3.26 -15.35
CA CYS A 88 -2.66 3.88 -14.77
C CYS A 88 -2.63 3.99 -13.26
N TYR A 89 -1.89 3.11 -12.63
CA TYR A 89 -1.68 3.09 -11.20
C TYR A 89 -0.21 2.93 -10.91
N ASP A 90 0.16 3.31 -9.72
CA ASP A 90 1.50 3.08 -9.23
C ASP A 90 1.51 2.92 -7.72
N VAL A 91 2.46 2.11 -7.26
CA VAL A 91 2.77 1.81 -5.88
C VAL A 91 4.23 2.12 -5.67
N TRP A 92 4.53 2.80 -4.57
CA TRP A 92 5.89 3.12 -4.19
C TRP A 92 6.09 2.95 -2.69
N PHE A 93 6.87 1.94 -2.36
CA PHE A 93 7.34 1.61 -1.03
C PHE A 93 8.65 2.32 -0.76
N ARG A 94 8.71 3.04 0.37
CA ARG A 94 9.89 3.82 0.75
C ARG A 94 9.98 4.02 2.25
N LYS A 95 11.19 4.31 2.70
CA LYS A 95 11.44 4.77 4.07
C LYS A 95 10.70 6.08 4.33
N PHE A 96 10.04 6.16 5.46
CA PHE A 96 9.43 7.40 5.92
C PHE A 96 10.54 8.39 6.31
N GLU A 97 10.61 9.54 5.64
CA GLU A 97 11.70 10.53 5.78
C GLU A 97 11.92 11.07 7.21
N LEU A 98 10.96 10.90 8.11
CA LEU A 98 11.07 11.29 9.53
C LEU A 98 11.49 10.13 10.45
N GLY A 99 12.20 9.13 9.92
CA GLY A 99 12.89 8.10 10.69
C GLY A 99 12.01 7.12 11.47
N SER A 100 10.72 7.02 11.16
CA SER A 100 9.73 6.33 12.02
C SER A 100 9.00 5.14 11.37
N GLY A 101 9.57 4.52 10.33
CA GLY A 101 9.07 3.27 9.74
C GLY A 101 8.97 3.30 8.21
N GLU A 102 8.40 2.24 7.64
CA GLU A 102 8.18 2.15 6.20
C GLU A 102 6.82 2.73 5.78
N MET A 103 6.75 3.21 4.53
CA MET A 103 5.59 3.89 3.94
C MET A 103 5.25 3.26 2.59
N LEU A 104 4.00 2.83 2.45
CA LEU A 104 3.40 2.44 1.16
C LEU A 104 2.64 3.65 0.65
N THR A 105 3.07 4.17 -0.49
CA THR A 105 2.39 5.25 -1.20
C THR A 105 1.75 4.68 -2.45
N PHE A 106 0.52 5.07 -2.76
CA PHE A 106 -0.20 4.56 -3.92
C PHE A 106 -1.07 5.64 -4.54
N GLY A 107 -1.36 5.48 -5.82
CA GLY A 107 -2.25 6.37 -6.55
C GLY A 107 -2.25 6.11 -8.05
N GLY A 108 -2.77 7.09 -8.79
CA GLY A 108 -2.78 7.08 -10.24
C GLY A 108 -4.11 7.56 -10.80
N PRO A 109 -4.10 8.08 -12.04
CA PRO A 109 -5.25 8.75 -12.64
C PRO A 109 -6.35 7.79 -13.09
N GLY A 110 -6.16 6.47 -13.00
CA GLY A 110 -7.13 5.51 -13.53
C GLY A 110 -7.25 5.64 -15.04
N GLY A 111 -8.47 5.63 -15.58
CA GLY A 111 -8.71 5.57 -17.03
C GLY A 111 -8.30 6.81 -17.85
N GLU A 112 -7.77 7.86 -17.23
CA GLU A 112 -7.10 8.99 -17.92
C GLU A 112 -5.63 8.68 -18.27
N CYS A 113 -5.12 7.51 -17.88
CA CYS A 113 -3.74 7.07 -18.07
C CYS A 113 -3.26 6.78 -19.50
N GLY A 114 -4.13 7.00 -20.50
CA GLY A 114 -3.89 6.62 -21.89
C GLY A 114 -4.67 7.44 -22.91
N ILE A 115 -5.05 8.67 -22.55
CA ILE A 115 -5.41 9.71 -23.52
C ILE A 115 -4.15 10.47 -23.92
#